data_AF-A0A932GD21-F1
#
_entry.id   AF-A0A932GD21-F1
#
_cell.length_a   1.000
_cell.length_b   1.000
_cell.length_c   1.000
_cell.angle_alpha   90.00
_cell.angle_beta   90.00
_cell.angle_gamma   90.00
#
_symmetry.space_group_name_H-M   'P 1'
#
loop_
_entity.id
_entity.type
_entity.pdbx_description
1 polymer ?
#
loop_
_entity_poly.entity_id
_entity_poly.type
_entity_poly.pdbx_seq_one_letter_code
_entity_poly.pdbx_strand_id
1 'polypeptide(L)' 'GAPDDNYEDPTAVTRHHLREAVGALLAGRRPEITETRPVGCTIKWK' A
#
# COMPACT_ATOMS: atom_id res chain seq x y z
N GLY A 1 1.94 -0.18 -6.41
CA GLY A 1 0.68 0.18 -5.75
C GLY A 1 0.88 1.24 -4.70
N ALA A 2 -0.21 1.78 -4.17
CA ALA A 2 -0.25 2.66 -3.01
C ALA A 2 0.01 1.86 -1.70
N PRO A 3 0.83 2.39 -0.77
CA PRO A 3 1.08 1.76 0.53
C PRO A 3 -0.13 1.76 1.49
N ASP A 4 -1.00 2.74 1.38
CA ASP A 4 -2.23 2.95 2.15
C ASP A 4 -3.32 3.56 1.25
N ASP A 5 -4.51 3.82 1.80
CA ASP A 5 -5.68 4.30 1.09
C ASP A 5 -5.81 5.83 1.01
N ASN A 6 -4.93 6.59 1.67
CA ASN A 6 -5.01 8.05 1.68
C ASN A 6 -3.64 8.73 1.63
N TYR A 7 -3.26 9.16 0.42
CA TYR A 7 -2.01 9.88 0.19
C TYR A 7 -2.10 11.39 0.48
N GLU A 8 -3.31 11.94 0.67
CA GLU A 8 -3.55 13.38 0.84
C GLU A 8 -3.49 13.80 2.30
N ASP A 9 -4.12 13.00 3.19
CA ASP A 9 -4.17 13.25 4.62
C ASP A 9 -3.82 11.98 5.42
N PRO A 10 -2.67 11.97 6.11
CA PRO A 10 -2.23 10.80 6.88
C PRO A 10 -3.17 10.45 8.04
N THR A 11 -3.97 11.41 8.54
CA THR A 11 -4.93 11.17 9.64
C THR A 11 -6.21 10.49 9.17
N ALA A 12 -6.47 10.53 7.87
CA ALA A 12 -7.64 9.92 7.24
C ALA A 12 -7.34 8.55 6.61
N VAL A 13 -6.16 7.97 6.88
CA VAL A 13 -5.81 6.60 6.49
C VAL A 13 -6.68 5.61 7.28
N THR A 14 -7.41 4.75 6.58
CA THR A 14 -8.21 3.69 7.21
C THR A 14 -7.69 2.28 6.91
N ARG A 15 -6.84 2.14 5.89
CA ARG A 15 -6.27 0.85 5.48
C ARG A 15 -4.78 0.97 5.15
N HIS A 16 -3.98 0.06 5.68
CA HIS A 16 -2.53 0.05 5.47
C HIS A 16 -2.12 -1.12 4.58
N HIS A 17 -2.40 -1.02 3.28
CA HIS A 17 -2.23 -2.09 2.29
C HIS A 17 -0.89 -2.81 2.39
N LEU A 18 0.22 -2.06 2.45
CA LEU A 18 1.55 -2.67 2.50
C LEU A 18 1.77 -3.44 3.82
N ARG A 19 1.35 -2.86 4.95
CA ARG A 19 1.49 -3.48 6.27
C ARG A 19 0.66 -4.75 6.38
N GLU A 20 -0.58 -4.71 5.92
CA GLU A 20 -1.49 -5.85 5.87
C GLU A 20 -0.92 -6.97 4.99
N ALA A 21 -0.41 -6.63 3.79
CA ALA A 21 0.19 -7.60 2.89
C ALA A 21 1.42 -8.27 3.50
N VAL A 22 2.34 -7.51 4.09
CA VAL A 22 3.51 -8.05 4.79
C VAL A 22 3.06 -8.95 5.95
N GLY A 23 2.08 -8.52 6.75
CA GLY A 23 1.53 -9.32 7.84
C GLY A 23 0.92 -10.65 7.37
N ALA A 24 0.20 -10.64 6.25
CA ALA A 24 -0.36 -11.85 5.65
C ALA A 24 0.74 -12.83 5.20
N LEU A 25 1.75 -12.32 4.48
CA LEU A 25 2.86 -13.14 3.99
C LEU A 25 3.68 -13.75 5.13
N LEU A 26 3.96 -12.98 6.18
CA LEU A 26 4.65 -13.48 7.38
C LEU A 26 3.83 -14.55 8.12
N ALA A 27 2.50 -14.48 8.04
CA ALA A 27 1.60 -15.50 8.56
C ALA A 27 1.42 -16.70 7.62
N GLY A 28 2.15 -16.78 6.51
CA GLY A 28 2.01 -17.85 5.51
C GLY A 28 0.70 -17.79 4.71
N ARG A 29 0.03 -16.63 4.69
CA ARG A 29 -1.25 -16.42 4.00
C ARG A 29 -1.06 -15.53 2.77
N ARG A 30 -2.01 -15.61 1.84
CA ARG A 30 -2.09 -14.66 0.72
C ARG A 30 -2.71 -13.34 1.22
N PRO A 31 -2.15 -12.16 0.86
CA PRO A 31 -2.79 -10.88 1.10
C PRO A 31 -4.19 -10.82 0.48
N GLU A 32 -5.14 -10.20 1.18
CA GLU A 32 -6.51 -9.99 0.68
C GLU A 32 -6.51 -9.06 -0.55
N ILE A 33 -5.75 -7.96 -0.48
CA ILE A 33 -5.45 -7.10 -1.62
C ILE A 33 -4.04 -7.43 -2.10
N THR A 34 -3.93 -7.88 -3.33
CA THR A 34 -2.65 -8.20 -3.96
C THR A 34 -2.09 -7.06 -4.81
N GLU A 35 -2.93 -6.10 -5.20
CA GLU A 35 -2.52 -4.97 -6.01
C GLU A 35 -3.37 -3.73 -5.70
N THR A 36 -2.73 -2.58 -5.72
CA THR A 36 -3.37 -1.26 -5.59
C THR A 36 -2.85 -0.37 -6.70
N ARG A 37 -3.65 0.61 -7.11
CA ARG A 37 -3.20 1.61 -8.08
C ARG A 37 -2.07 2.46 -7.47
N PRO A 38 -0.90 2.58 -8.12
CA PRO A 38 0.15 3.48 -7.64
C PRO A 38 -0.26 4.94 -7.81
N VAL A 39 0.06 5.76 -6.81
CA VAL A 39 -0.10 7.21 -6.82
C VAL A 39 1.22 7.84 -6.38
N GLY A 40 1.68 8.87 -7.09
CA GLY A 40 2.91 9.58 -6.76
C GLY A 40 3.52 10.30 -7.94
N CYS A 41 4.62 11.01 -7.67
CA CYS A 41 5.43 11.64 -8.71
C CYS A 41 6.01 10.58 -9.67
N THR A 42 6.18 10.96 -10.93
CA THR A 42 6.98 10.17 -11.87
C THR A 42 8.42 10.04 -11.38
N ILE A 43 9.05 8.91 -11.70
CA ILE A 43 10.47 8.69 -11.47
C ILE A 43 11.26 9.78 -12.19
N LYS A 44 12.20 10.41 -11.48
CA LYS A 44 13.09 11.43 -12.05
C LYS A 44 14.33 10.74 -12.61
N TRP A 45 14.32 10.53 -13.92
CA TRP A 45 15.42 9.91 -14.68
C TRP A 45 16.56 10.91 -14.92
N LYS A 46 17.77 10.40 -15.12
CA LYS A 46 18.95 11.15 -15.56
C LYS A 46 19.29 10.79 -16.99
#